data_AF-A0A0B6Y0U9-F1
#
_entry.id   AF-A0A0B6Y0U9-F1
#
_cell.length_a   1.000
_cell.length_b   1.000
_cell.length_c   1.000
_cell.angle_alpha   90.00
_cell.angle_beta   90.00
_cell.angle_gamma   90.00
#
_symmetry.space_group_name_H-M   'P 1'
#
loop_
_entity.id
_entity.type
_entity.pdbx_description
1 polymer ?
#
loop_
_entity_poly.entity_id
_entity_poly.type
_entity_poly.pdbx_seq_one_letter_code
_entity_poly.pdbx_strand_id
1 'polypeptide(L)'
;NHPLETSVATDADAPGDNSRITYRLEPASDVFELSTVKPNDALADLVITIKKVLNREERSFYTLMVIATDLGKEPKSGSVIINVL
;
A
#
# COMPACT_ATOMS: atom_id res chain seq x y z
N ASN A 1 23.29 1.26 -30.52
CA ASN A 1 23.15 1.16 -29.05
C ASN A 1 22.60 2.47 -28.53
N HIS A 2 21.27 2.62 -28.48
CA HIS A 2 20.59 3.77 -27.88
C HIS A 2 19.84 3.29 -26.64
N PRO A 3 20.07 3.85 -25.44
CA PRO A 3 19.27 3.51 -24.27
C PRO A 3 17.86 4.11 -24.42
N LEU A 4 16.86 3.29 -24.11
CA LEU A 4 15.45 3.65 -24.13
C LEU A 4 15.19 4.68 -23.02
N GLU A 5 14.43 5.72 -23.37
CA GLU A 5 14.10 6.82 -22.49
C GLU A 5 13.45 6.33 -21.19
N THR A 6 14.08 6.66 -20.06
CA THR A 6 13.46 6.56 -18.75
C THR A 6 12.45 7.68 -18.63
N SER A 7 11.16 7.35 -18.79
CA SER A 7 10.07 8.27 -18.45
C SER A 7 10.13 8.55 -16.96
N VAL A 8 10.68 9.70 -16.59
CA VAL A 8 10.55 10.25 -15.24
C VAL A 8 9.24 11.04 -15.24
N ALA A 9 8.21 10.49 -14.62
CA ALA A 9 7.03 11.27 -14.28
C ALA A 9 7.44 12.26 -13.18
N THR A 10 7.74 13.50 -13.58
CA THR A 10 8.00 14.58 -12.64
C THR A 10 6.67 15.26 -12.37
N ASP A 11 6.11 15.00 -11.19
CA ASP A 11 4.99 15.77 -10.66
C ASP A 11 5.45 17.22 -10.45
N ALA A 12 4.59 18.18 -10.77
CA ALA A 12 4.88 19.61 -10.72
C ALA A 12 4.87 20.17 -9.28
N ASP A 13 4.63 19.34 -8.27
CA ASP A 13 4.75 19.75 -6.89
C ASP A 13 6.22 19.76 -6.43
N ALA A 14 6.61 20.88 -5.83
CA ALA A 14 7.94 21.15 -5.27
C ALA A 14 8.47 19.97 -4.41
N PRO A 15 9.80 19.82 -4.25
CA PRO A 15 10.35 18.79 -3.37
C PRO A 15 9.90 19.05 -1.93
N GLY A 16 8.91 18.29 -1.46
CA GLY A 16 8.37 18.40 -0.11
C GLY A 16 7.04 17.69 0.06
N ASP A 17 6.97 16.81 1.07
CA ASP A 17 5.80 16.20 1.75
C ASP A 17 4.66 15.52 0.95
N ASN A 18 4.55 15.70 -0.37
CA ASN A 18 3.51 15.08 -1.20
C ASN A 18 3.75 13.59 -1.50
N SER A 19 4.86 13.02 -1.02
CA SER A 19 5.20 11.60 -1.20
C SER A 19 4.70 10.69 -0.08
N ARG A 20 4.00 11.23 0.93
CA ARG A 20 3.56 10.43 2.07
C ARG A 20 2.24 9.71 1.76
N ILE A 21 2.31 8.39 1.64
CA ILE A 21 1.16 7.52 1.37
C ILE A 21 0.67 6.90 2.69
N THR A 22 -0.65 6.85 2.86
CA THR A 22 -1.31 6.12 3.93
C THR A 22 -1.97 4.87 3.38
N TYR A 23 -1.94 3.77 4.13
CA TYR A 23 -2.51 2.49 3.74
C TYR A 23 -3.58 2.05 4.73
N ARG A 24 -4.69 1.52 4.21
CA ARG A 24 -5.77 0.96 5.03
C ARG A 24 -6.39 -0.27 4.37
N LEU A 25 -6.92 -1.17 5.19
CA LEU A 25 -7.77 -2.27 4.73
C LEU A 25 -9.21 -1.78 4.61
N GLU A 26 -9.89 -2.17 3.54
CA GLU A 26 -11.31 -1.91 3.35
C GLU A 26 -12.06 -3.19 2.94
N PRO A 27 -12.98 -3.71 3.76
CA PRO A 27 -13.27 -3.26 5.13
C PRO A 27 -12.06 -3.49 6.06
N ALA A 28 -12.09 -2.85 7.23
CA ALA A 28 -11.10 -3.10 8.27
C ALA A 28 -11.08 -4.60 8.63
N SER A 29 -9.89 -5.14 8.87
CA SER A 29 -9.70 -6.53 9.28
C SER A 29 -9.34 -6.61 10.76
N ASP A 30 -9.89 -7.61 11.45
CA ASP A 30 -9.50 -8.00 12.80
C ASP A 30 -8.42 -9.10 12.81
N VAL A 31 -8.10 -9.65 11.63
CA VAL A 31 -7.13 -10.73 11.41
C VAL A 31 -5.82 -10.20 10.87
N PHE A 32 -5.85 -9.19 10.01
CA PHE A 32 -4.67 -8.62 9.36
C PHE A 32 -4.40 -7.18 9.79
N GLU A 33 -3.13 -6.83 9.86
CA GLU A 33 -2.64 -5.48 10.12
C GLU A 33 -1.70 -5.03 9.01
N LEU A 34 -1.74 -3.73 8.71
CA LEU A 34 -0.81 -3.09 7.79
C LEU A 34 0.23 -2.31 8.60
N SER A 35 1.49 -2.42 8.18
CA SER A 35 2.60 -1.63 8.69
C SER A 35 3.49 -1.19 7.54
N THR A 36 4.19 -0.07 7.70
CA THR A 36 5.12 0.43 6.68
C THR A 36 6.55 0.41 7.21
N VAL A 37 7.48 -0.04 6.38
CA VAL A 37 8.91 0.03 6.67
C VAL A 37 9.44 1.31 6.03
N LYS A 38 10.11 2.16 6.82
CA LYS A 38 10.58 3.49 6.42
C LYS A 38 9.44 4.40 5.90
N PRO A 39 8.46 4.77 6.75
CA PRO A 39 7.27 5.54 6.34
C PRO A 39 7.54 6.94 5.77
N ASN A 40 8.78 7.44 5.86
CA ASN A 40 9.20 8.75 5.36
C ASN A 40 9.98 8.64 4.03
N ASP A 41 10.17 7.44 3.51
CA ASP A 41 10.79 7.20 2.21
C ASP A 41 9.68 7.11 1.14
N ALA A 42 9.93 7.68 -0.04
CA ALA A 42 9.02 7.58 -1.18
C ALA A 42 8.83 6.11 -1.64
N LEU A 43 9.73 5.22 -1.22
CA LEU A 43 9.71 3.78 -1.49
C LEU A 43 9.35 2.95 -0.24
N ALA A 44 8.49 3.46 0.64
CA ALA A 44 8.07 2.72 1.83
C ALA A 44 7.44 1.36 1.47
N ASP A 45 8.01 0.26 1.98
CA ASP A 45 7.46 -1.08 1.77
C ASP A 45 6.23 -1.29 2.66
N LEU A 46 5.13 -1.74 2.06
CA LEU A 46 3.93 -2.18 2.79
C LEU A 46 4.11 -3.62 3.27
N VAL A 47 3.98 -3.83 4.58
CA VAL A 47 4.03 -5.14 5.23
C VAL A 47 2.66 -5.49 5.80
N ILE A 48 2.17 -6.68 5.47
CA ILE A 48 0.92 -7.23 5.99
C ILE A 48 1.25 -8.32 7.01
N THR A 49 0.75 -8.17 8.23
CA THR A 49 1.01 -9.11 9.33
C THR A 49 -0.29 -9.70 9.85
N ILE A 50 -0.24 -10.95 10.26
CA ILE A 50 -1.37 -11.67 10.87
C ILE A 50 -1.40 -11.37 12.38
N LYS A 51 -2.54 -10.89 12.90
CA LYS A 51 -2.75 -10.60 14.34
C LYS A 51 -3.30 -11.79 15.13
N LYS A 52 -3.93 -12.76 14.45
CA LYS A 52 -4.63 -13.90 15.07
C LYS A 52 -4.24 -15.20 14.41
N VAL A 53 -4.25 -16.30 15.16
CA VAL A 53 -4.00 -17.64 14.60
C VAL A 53 -5.03 -17.93 13.50
N LEU A 54 -4.55 -18.36 12.33
CA LEU A 54 -5.40 -18.77 11.22
C LEU A 54 -5.63 -20.28 11.28
N ASN A 55 -6.89 -20.70 11.28
CA ASN A 55 -7.27 -22.08 11.07
C ASN A 55 -7.71 -22.28 9.61
N ARG A 56 -6.89 -23.00 8.83
CA ARG A 56 -7.19 -23.25 7.40
C ARG A 56 -8.40 -24.17 7.19
N GLU A 57 -8.81 -24.95 8.19
CA GLU A 57 -10.02 -25.78 8.12
C GLU A 57 -11.29 -24.96 8.28
N GLU A 58 -11.26 -23.90 9.09
CA GLU A 58 -12.37 -22.96 9.26
C GLU A 58 -12.46 -21.98 8.10
N ARG A 59 -11.31 -21.49 7.63
CA ARG A 59 -11.23 -20.56 6.50
C ARG A 59 -9.95 -20.77 5.71
N SER A 60 -10.11 -21.29 4.51
CA SER A 60 -9.00 -21.65 3.61
C SER A 60 -8.47 -20.48 2.77
N PHE A 61 -9.16 -19.34 2.74
CA PHE A 61 -8.69 -18.17 2.00
C PHE A 61 -9.21 -16.83 2.56
N TYR A 62 -8.45 -15.77 2.31
CA TYR A 62 -8.78 -14.39 2.62
C TYR A 62 -8.56 -13.49 1.41
N THR A 63 -9.47 -12.55 1.21
CA THR A 63 -9.33 -11.48 0.21
C THR A 63 -9.23 -10.17 0.95
N LEU A 64 -8.13 -9.44 0.72
CA LEU A 64 -7.83 -8.17 1.36
C LEU A 64 -7.82 -7.10 0.28
N MET A 65 -8.61 -6.03 0.46
CA MET A 65 -8.50 -4.83 -0.37
C MET A 65 -7.72 -3.78 0.41
N VAL A 66 -6.56 -3.41 -0.12
CA VAL A 66 -5.71 -2.35 0.43
C VAL A 66 -5.96 -1.08 -0.38
N ILE A 67 -6.30 -0.01 0.31
CA ILE A 67 -6.41 1.34 -0.25
C ILE A 67 -5.16 2.12 0.14
N ALA A 68 -4.49 2.69 -0.86
CA ALA A 68 -3.37 3.60 -0.70
C ALA A 68 -3.84 5.02 -1.03
N THR A 69 -3.68 5.97 -0.13
CA THR A 69 -4.12 7.36 -0.31
C THR A 69 -2.93 8.28 -0.07
N ASP A 70 -2.62 9.14 -1.04
CA ASP A 70 -1.61 10.19 -0.85
C ASP A 70 -2.13 11.29 0.09
N LEU A 71 -1.22 12.05 0.69
CA LEU A 71 -1.55 13.16 1.60
C LEU A 71 -1.42 14.53 0.92
N GLY A 72 -1.63 14.56 -0.40
CA GLY A 72 -1.66 15.81 -1.16
C GLY A 72 -2.84 16.70 -0.78
N LYS A 73 -2.83 17.95 -1.26
CA LYS A 73 -3.94 18.90 -1.03
C LYS A 73 -5.27 18.39 -1.58
N GLU A 74 -5.23 17.67 -2.69
CA GLU A 74 -6.35 16.92 -3.28
C GLU A 74 -5.98 15.43 -3.26
N PRO A 75 -6.36 14.68 -2.22
CA PRO A 75 -5.91 13.31 -2.04
C PRO A 75 -6.34 12.39 -3.17
N LYS A 76 -5.40 11.66 -3.77
CA LYS A 76 -5.70 10.59 -4.72
C LYS A 76 -5.53 9.24 -4.06
N SER A 77 -6.33 8.26 -4.51
CA SER A 77 -6.30 6.90 -3.98
C SER A 77 -6.16 5.85 -5.05
N GLY A 78 -5.35 4.83 -4.77
CA GLY A 78 -5.25 3.58 -5.51
C GLY A 78 -5.74 2.41 -4.67
N SER A 79 -6.11 1.31 -5.32
CA SER A 79 -6.54 0.08 -4.63
C SER A 79 -5.89 -1.16 -5.22
N VAL A 80 -5.64 -2.16 -4.38
CA VAL A 80 -5.15 -3.47 -4.79
C VAL A 80 -5.87 -4.56 -4.01
N ILE A 81 -6.13 -5.68 -4.68
CA ILE A 81 -6.74 -6.88 -4.07
C ILE A 81 -5.64 -7.93 -3.91
N ILE A 82 -5.53 -8.47 -2.69
CA ILE A 82 -4.56 -9.50 -2.31
C ILE A 82 -5.34 -10.73 -1.84
N ASN A 83 -4.99 -11.90 -2.40
CA ASN A 83 -5.56 -13.18 -2.00
C ASN A 83 -4.53 -13.98 -1.20
N VAL A 84 -4.92 -14.41 0.00
CA VAL A 84 -4.13 -15.24 0.90
C VAL A 84 -4.77 -16.63 0.96
N LEU A 85 -3.99 -17.69 0.71
CA LEU A 85 -4.42 -19.10 0.63
C LEU A 85 -3.79 -19.95 1.74
#